data_AF-A0ABD3N9J1-F1
#
_entry.id   AF-A0ABD3N9J1-F1
#
_cell.length_a   1.000
_cell.length_b   1.000
_cell.length_c   1.000
_cell.angle_alpha   90.00
_cell.angle_beta   90.00
_cell.angle_gamma   90.00
#
_symmetry.space_group_name_H-M   'P 1'
#
loop_
_entity.id
_entity.type
_entity.pdbx_description
1 polymer ?
#
loop_
_entity_poly.entity_id
_entity_poly.type
_entity_poly.pdbx_seq_one_letter_code
_entity_poly.pdbx_strand_id
1 'polypeptide(L)'
;MNFLLLLLSLTATAIVTAFQSPLSTQYHGHVGSSSSSSLKSTEAASTEMDQMNDDKDRLYVPSKRDDYYQGNVARYLLDLDEEGATFDFCGGMMFQLCLTEKLKSHLQSIASSSPNNSQQQPILHPATQSLMSRIPNYTKSSYADNISTFHGREIRRVPNANGGMGFVLQLSYSDPSTYSDTSTNDGKAVDPEGWSNQEISTYDGWRGDTFRKWRNAQLYTDEGFESFTAKFGKEAYGLNHRFYLHLDNANRMWLSAEDGCEGTPKMSGNLFGKIGQMLFGK
;
A
#
# COMPACT_ATOMS: atom_id res chain seq x y z
N MET A 1 -0.32 -50.66 29.79
CA MET A 1 -0.45 -50.37 31.23
C MET A 1 -0.17 -48.90 31.43
N ASN A 2 -1.10 -48.25 32.13
CA ASN A 2 -1.27 -46.81 32.28
C ASN A 2 -0.06 -46.11 32.90
N PHE A 3 0.28 -44.91 32.38
CA PHE A 3 0.65 -43.81 33.26
C PHE A 3 -0.08 -42.54 32.83
N LEU A 4 -0.91 -42.11 33.78
CA LEU A 4 -1.77 -40.95 33.85
C LEU A 4 -0.89 -39.72 34.09
N LEU A 5 -1.04 -38.66 33.31
CA LEU A 5 -0.52 -37.33 33.67
C LEU A 5 -1.66 -36.33 33.60
N LEU A 6 -1.88 -35.70 34.75
CA LEU A 6 -3.05 -34.94 35.13
C LEU A 6 -2.70 -33.44 35.11
N LEU A 7 -3.60 -32.67 34.46
CA LEU A 7 -3.99 -31.27 34.70
C LEU A 7 -2.92 -30.16 34.83
N LEU A 8 -3.13 -29.06 34.10
CA LEU A 8 -3.46 -27.76 34.69
C LEU A 8 -3.93 -26.77 33.60
N SER A 9 -5.24 -26.51 33.56
CA SER A 9 -5.86 -25.43 32.78
C SER A 9 -5.84 -24.13 33.60
N LEU A 10 -5.15 -23.10 33.11
CA LEU A 10 -5.27 -21.74 33.65
C LEU A 10 -6.41 -21.00 32.94
N THR A 11 -7.46 -20.69 33.69
CA THR A 11 -8.51 -19.73 33.28
C THR A 11 -8.17 -18.36 33.88
N ALA A 12 -7.77 -17.41 33.04
CA ALA A 12 -7.60 -16.02 33.44
C ALA A 12 -8.93 -15.27 33.27
N THR A 13 -9.55 -14.93 34.39
CA THR A 13 -10.71 -14.04 34.46
C THR A 13 -10.19 -12.62 34.70
N ALA A 14 -10.37 -11.70 33.75
CA ALA A 14 -10.04 -10.30 33.94
C ALA A 14 -11.31 -9.49 34.20
N ILE A 15 -11.27 -8.80 35.34
CA ILE A 15 -12.33 -8.05 35.99
C ILE A 15 -12.55 -6.71 35.27
N VAL A 16 -13.80 -6.43 34.90
CA VAL A 16 -14.26 -5.11 34.46
C VAL A 16 -14.38 -4.22 35.70
N THR A 17 -13.60 -3.15 35.78
CA THR A 17 -13.85 -2.06 36.74
C THR A 17 -14.34 -0.83 35.97
N ALA A 18 -15.62 -0.52 36.19
CA ALA A 18 -16.23 0.72 35.78
C ALA A 18 -15.79 1.83 36.73
N PHE A 19 -15.21 2.91 36.20
CA PHE A 19 -15.05 4.16 36.93
C PHE A 19 -16.09 5.16 36.44
N GLN A 20 -17.11 5.37 37.28
CA GLN A 20 -17.95 6.55 37.28
C GLN A 20 -17.19 7.70 37.97
N SER A 21 -17.38 8.93 37.50
CA SER A 21 -17.09 10.13 38.26
C SER A 21 -18.17 11.19 38.00
N PRO A 22 -18.47 12.05 39.00
CA PRO A 22 -19.75 12.73 39.11
C PRO A 22 -19.82 14.13 38.48
N LEU A 23 -21.06 14.55 38.23
CA LEU A 23 -21.48 15.94 37.99
C LEU A 23 -21.30 16.84 39.24
N SER A 24 -20.80 18.06 39.03
CA SER A 24 -21.46 19.33 39.47
C SER A 24 -20.64 20.54 39.02
N THR A 25 -21.20 21.41 38.16
CA THR A 25 -21.96 22.65 38.44
C THR A 25 -21.08 23.84 38.79
N GLN A 26 -20.98 24.84 37.89
CA GLN A 26 -21.54 26.18 38.15
C GLN A 26 -21.46 27.13 36.95
N TYR A 27 -22.56 27.87 36.82
CA TYR A 27 -22.88 28.98 35.94
C TYR A 27 -21.92 30.19 36.07
N HIS A 28 -21.63 30.84 34.94
CA HIS A 28 -21.65 32.30 34.85
C HIS A 28 -22.11 32.72 33.45
N GLY A 29 -23.17 33.53 33.41
CA GLY A 29 -23.77 34.00 32.17
C GLY A 29 -23.03 35.20 31.58
N HIS A 30 -23.11 35.32 30.26
CA HIS A 30 -23.06 36.62 29.61
C HIS A 30 -24.00 36.62 28.41
N VAL A 31 -25.00 37.50 28.49
CA VAL A 31 -25.92 37.85 27.41
C VAL A 31 -25.19 38.81 26.49
N GLY A 32 -25.18 38.52 25.19
CA GLY A 32 -24.51 39.32 24.17
C GLY A 32 -25.12 39.13 22.80
N SER A 33 -26.17 39.93 22.54
CA SER A 33 -26.66 40.43 21.25
C SER A 33 -26.53 39.58 19.99
N SER A 34 -27.69 39.14 19.51
CA SER A 34 -27.99 38.70 18.16
C SER A 34 -27.54 39.70 17.10
N SER A 35 -26.76 39.25 16.14
CA SER A 35 -26.63 39.91 14.83
C SER A 35 -26.73 38.85 13.75
N SER A 36 -27.89 38.85 13.09
CA SER A 36 -28.23 38.10 11.90
C SER A 36 -27.33 38.52 10.74
N SER A 37 -26.38 37.67 10.36
CA SER A 37 -25.66 37.79 9.09
C SER A 37 -25.99 36.59 8.19
N SER A 38 -26.90 36.86 7.26
CA SER A 38 -26.98 36.34 5.90
C SER A 38 -26.32 34.97 5.62
N LEU A 39 -27.16 33.94 5.51
CA LEU A 39 -26.85 32.68 4.84
C LEU A 39 -26.52 32.93 3.36
N LYS A 40 -25.24 32.85 2.99
CA LYS A 40 -24.75 32.64 1.62
C LYS A 40 -23.41 31.92 1.66
N SER A 41 -23.41 30.61 1.88
CA SER A 41 -22.20 29.77 1.74
C SER A 41 -22.51 28.27 1.86
N THR A 42 -23.41 27.75 1.02
CA THR A 42 -23.63 26.29 0.91
C THR A 42 -23.39 25.71 -0.48
N GLU A 43 -23.24 26.54 -1.53
CA GLU A 43 -22.96 26.05 -2.89
C GLU A 43 -21.45 25.91 -3.18
N ALA A 44 -20.58 26.76 -2.62
CA ALA A 44 -19.14 26.69 -2.88
C ALA A 44 -18.49 25.42 -2.28
N ALA A 45 -18.94 24.99 -1.10
CA ALA A 45 -18.42 23.80 -0.44
C ALA A 45 -18.86 22.49 -1.13
N SER A 46 -20.05 22.47 -1.76
CA SER A 46 -20.47 21.32 -2.56
C SER A 46 -19.71 21.24 -3.88
N THR A 47 -19.39 22.37 -4.51
CA THR A 47 -18.64 22.39 -5.77
C THR A 47 -17.18 21.98 -5.57
N GLU A 48 -16.51 22.44 -4.51
CA GLU A 48 -15.12 22.04 -4.22
C GLU A 48 -15.01 20.55 -3.85
N MET A 49 -16.01 20.01 -3.14
CA MET A 49 -16.02 18.60 -2.74
C MET A 49 -16.39 17.66 -3.89
N ASP A 50 -17.30 18.06 -4.79
CA ASP A 50 -17.57 17.33 -6.05
C ASP A 50 -16.38 17.38 -7.02
N GLN A 51 -15.67 18.51 -7.09
CA GLN A 51 -14.52 18.69 -7.97
C GLN A 51 -13.27 17.94 -7.44
N MET A 52 -13.08 17.84 -6.12
CA MET A 52 -12.07 16.97 -5.51
C MET A 52 -12.36 15.48 -5.69
N ASN A 53 -13.64 15.08 -5.71
CA ASN A 53 -14.02 13.68 -5.94
C ASN A 53 -13.85 13.26 -7.41
N ASP A 54 -14.22 14.11 -8.38
CA ASP A 54 -14.01 13.84 -9.82
C ASP A 54 -12.51 13.78 -10.17
N ASP A 55 -11.68 14.55 -9.46
CA ASP A 55 -10.23 14.49 -9.64
C ASP A 55 -9.70 13.09 -9.25
N LYS A 56 -10.05 12.55 -8.07
CA LYS A 56 -9.54 11.25 -7.60
C LYS A 56 -10.12 10.04 -8.34
N ASP A 57 -11.21 10.18 -9.08
CA ASP A 57 -11.76 9.09 -9.90
C ASP A 57 -10.76 8.55 -10.91
N ARG A 58 -9.79 9.36 -11.36
CA ARG A 58 -8.67 8.92 -12.22
C ARG A 58 -7.85 7.78 -11.60
N LEU A 59 -7.90 7.60 -10.28
CA LEU A 59 -7.17 6.56 -9.56
C LEU A 59 -7.93 5.26 -9.38
N TYR A 60 -9.27 5.30 -9.44
CA TYR A 60 -10.12 4.18 -9.04
C TYR A 60 -11.03 3.69 -10.17
N VAL A 61 -11.33 4.54 -11.15
CA VAL A 61 -12.21 4.23 -12.28
C VAL A 61 -11.37 3.97 -13.54
N PRO A 62 -11.40 2.76 -14.13
CA PRO A 62 -10.55 2.41 -15.27
C PRO A 62 -10.63 3.35 -16.47
N SER A 63 -11.83 3.77 -16.88
CA SER A 63 -11.99 4.68 -18.02
C SER A 63 -11.37 6.04 -17.74
N LYS A 64 -11.58 6.59 -16.54
CA LYS A 64 -11.00 7.88 -16.11
C LYS A 64 -9.47 7.79 -16.02
N ARG A 65 -8.92 6.68 -15.52
CA ARG A 65 -7.48 6.40 -15.51
C ARG A 65 -6.91 6.45 -16.93
N ASP A 66 -7.52 5.72 -17.86
CA ASP A 66 -7.00 5.60 -19.22
C ASP A 66 -7.07 6.93 -19.97
N ASP A 67 -8.17 7.68 -19.81
CA ASP A 67 -8.36 9.00 -20.40
C ASP A 67 -7.34 10.03 -19.87
N TYR A 68 -7.05 9.98 -18.55
CA TYR A 68 -6.15 10.92 -17.89
C TYR A 68 -4.67 10.61 -18.16
N TYR A 69 -4.25 9.36 -17.95
CA TYR A 69 -2.83 8.98 -18.04
C TYR A 69 -2.38 8.61 -19.44
N GLN A 70 -3.29 8.18 -20.33
CA GLN A 70 -2.99 7.85 -21.72
C GLN A 70 -1.78 6.91 -21.88
N GLY A 71 -1.68 5.91 -21.00
CA GLY A 71 -0.56 4.95 -20.98
C GLY A 71 0.67 5.38 -20.18
N ASN A 72 0.68 6.54 -19.53
CA ASN A 72 1.74 6.96 -18.61
C ASN A 72 1.59 6.28 -17.23
N VAL A 73 1.89 4.98 -17.18
CA VAL A 73 1.77 4.15 -15.98
C VAL A 73 2.71 4.65 -14.87
N ALA A 74 3.89 5.17 -15.23
CA ALA A 74 4.81 5.76 -14.26
C ALA A 74 4.18 6.93 -13.49
N ARG A 75 3.48 7.85 -14.19
CA ARG A 75 2.75 8.94 -13.53
C ARG A 75 1.61 8.40 -12.67
N TYR A 76 0.90 7.38 -13.14
CA TYR A 76 -0.18 6.78 -12.38
C TYR A 76 0.29 6.18 -11.04
N LEU A 77 1.41 5.46 -11.03
CA LEU A 77 1.98 4.92 -9.78
C LEU A 77 2.43 6.03 -8.82
N LEU A 78 2.99 7.13 -9.35
CA LEU A 78 3.37 8.29 -8.54
C LEU A 78 2.14 8.94 -7.89
N ASP A 79 1.05 9.13 -8.63
CA ASP A 79 -0.19 9.71 -8.07
C ASP A 79 -0.81 8.80 -7.02
N LEU A 80 -0.79 7.47 -7.22
CA LEU A 80 -1.27 6.52 -6.21
C LEU A 80 -0.46 6.60 -4.90
N ASP A 81 0.86 6.78 -4.98
CA ASP A 81 1.72 7.00 -3.80
C ASP A 81 1.46 8.35 -3.13
N GLU A 82 1.43 9.43 -3.91
CA GLU A 82 1.22 10.80 -3.45
C GLU A 82 -0.12 10.95 -2.70
N GLU A 83 -1.16 10.28 -3.20
CA GLU A 83 -2.49 10.26 -2.59
C GLU A 83 -2.62 9.23 -1.45
N GLY A 84 -1.56 8.48 -1.16
CA GLY A 84 -1.55 7.39 -0.18
C GLY A 84 -2.65 6.37 -0.47
N ALA A 85 -2.87 6.06 -1.74
CA ALA A 85 -3.93 5.17 -2.19
C ALA A 85 -3.78 3.78 -1.56
N THR A 86 -4.93 3.19 -1.23
CA THR A 86 -4.97 1.84 -0.66
C THR A 86 -5.40 0.81 -1.69
N PHE A 87 -4.86 -0.40 -1.56
CA PHE A 87 -5.21 -1.56 -2.36
C PHE A 87 -5.90 -2.59 -1.48
N ASP A 88 -7.00 -3.16 -1.97
CA ASP A 88 -7.74 -4.23 -1.29
C ASP A 88 -7.10 -5.59 -1.60
N PHE A 89 -6.03 -5.92 -0.87
CA PHE A 89 -5.27 -7.15 -1.06
C PHE A 89 -5.95 -8.35 -0.42
N CYS A 90 -5.94 -9.47 -1.17
CA CYS A 90 -6.48 -10.77 -0.78
C CYS A 90 -7.92 -10.69 -0.21
N GLY A 91 -8.73 -9.73 -0.69
CA GLY A 91 -10.17 -9.63 -0.43
C GLY A 91 -10.56 -9.09 0.95
N GLY A 92 -9.83 -8.11 1.48
CA GLY A 92 -10.22 -7.40 2.69
C GLY A 92 -9.09 -6.72 3.46
N MET A 93 -7.83 -6.87 3.00
CA MET A 93 -6.68 -6.25 3.65
C MET A 93 -6.29 -4.98 2.90
N MET A 94 -6.52 -3.82 3.51
CA MET A 94 -6.23 -2.52 2.89
C MET A 94 -4.76 -2.16 3.12
N PHE A 95 -3.95 -2.20 2.08
CA PHE A 95 -2.55 -1.77 2.11
C PHE A 95 -2.39 -0.42 1.44
N GLN A 96 -1.78 0.54 2.13
CA GLN A 96 -1.34 1.78 1.49
C GLN A 96 -0.16 1.49 0.55
N LEU A 97 -0.17 2.03 -0.66
CA LEU A 97 1.01 2.05 -1.52
C LEU A 97 2.03 3.08 -1.00
N CYS A 98 3.30 2.67 -0.96
CA CYS A 98 4.43 3.54 -0.68
C CYS A 98 5.56 3.25 -1.68
N LEU A 99 6.14 4.28 -2.29
CA LEU A 99 7.29 4.13 -3.18
C LEU A 99 8.54 4.68 -2.48
N THR A 100 9.67 3.98 -2.63
CA THR A 100 10.96 4.51 -2.16
C THR A 100 11.34 5.77 -2.92
N GLU A 101 12.13 6.66 -2.31
CA GLU A 101 12.60 7.87 -2.98
C GLU A 101 13.34 7.60 -4.29
N LYS A 102 14.12 6.49 -4.33
CA LYS A 102 14.84 6.09 -5.55
C LYS A 102 13.90 5.63 -6.65
N LEU A 103 12.87 4.85 -6.33
CA LEU A 103 11.87 4.43 -7.31
C LEU A 103 11.03 5.62 -7.78
N LYS A 104 10.63 6.53 -6.88
CA LYS A 104 9.92 7.76 -7.26
C LYS A 104 10.74 8.59 -8.24
N SER A 105 12.01 8.83 -7.94
CA SER A 105 12.91 9.58 -8.83
C SER A 105 13.01 8.93 -10.22
N HIS A 106 13.15 7.60 -10.26
CA HIS A 106 13.16 6.83 -11.50
C HIS A 106 11.85 7.00 -12.30
N LEU A 107 10.70 6.77 -11.65
CA LEU A 107 9.39 6.90 -12.27
C LEU A 107 9.08 8.33 -12.73
N GLN A 108 9.52 9.36 -11.99
CA GLN A 108 9.38 10.76 -12.39
C GLN A 108 10.14 11.05 -13.68
N SER A 109 11.34 10.49 -13.83
CA SER A 109 12.13 10.63 -15.08
C SER A 109 11.44 9.96 -16.27
N ILE A 110 10.83 8.79 -16.06
CA ILE A 110 10.07 8.07 -17.09
C ILE A 110 8.79 8.82 -17.43
N ALA A 111 8.04 9.27 -16.43
CA ALA A 111 6.78 9.99 -16.59
C ALA A 111 6.94 11.32 -17.35
N SER A 112 8.08 11.98 -17.18
CA SER A 112 8.42 13.24 -17.86
C SER A 112 8.96 13.02 -19.29
N SER A 113 9.48 11.83 -19.56
CA SER A 113 9.88 11.41 -20.91
C SER A 113 8.62 11.05 -21.68
N SER A 114 8.34 11.78 -22.76
CA SER A 114 7.09 11.71 -23.56
C SER A 114 6.42 10.32 -23.58
N PRO A 115 5.08 10.21 -23.42
CA PRO A 115 4.34 8.94 -23.28
C PRO A 115 4.56 7.90 -24.40
N ASN A 116 5.23 8.29 -25.48
CA ASN A 116 5.64 7.42 -26.58
C ASN A 116 6.90 6.58 -26.31
N ASN A 117 7.63 6.80 -25.21
CA ASN A 117 8.74 5.92 -24.81
C ASN A 117 8.21 4.69 -24.04
N SER A 118 7.40 3.88 -24.73
CA SER A 118 6.72 2.72 -24.17
C SER A 118 7.67 1.64 -23.62
N GLN A 119 8.94 1.66 -24.03
CA GLN A 119 9.94 0.67 -23.60
C GLN A 119 10.40 0.86 -22.15
N GLN A 120 10.22 2.05 -21.57
CA GLN A 120 10.62 2.33 -20.18
C GLN A 120 9.44 2.46 -19.22
N GLN A 121 8.20 2.50 -19.75
CA GLN A 121 7.00 2.56 -18.92
C GLN A 121 6.78 1.22 -18.20
N PRO A 122 6.34 1.23 -16.93
CA PRO A 122 5.80 0.03 -16.29
C PRO A 122 4.73 -0.65 -17.15
N ILE A 123 4.80 -1.98 -17.24
CA ILE A 123 3.87 -2.77 -18.05
C ILE A 123 2.65 -3.13 -17.21
N LEU A 124 1.46 -2.83 -17.74
CA LEU A 124 0.21 -3.43 -17.27
C LEU A 124 -0.03 -4.72 -18.07
N HIS A 125 0.31 -5.86 -17.49
CA HIS A 125 0.09 -7.16 -18.13
C HIS A 125 -1.40 -7.39 -18.42
N PRO A 126 -1.78 -8.04 -19.54
CA PRO A 126 -3.17 -8.32 -19.85
C PRO A 126 -3.79 -9.30 -18.84
N ALA A 127 -5.13 -9.37 -18.80
CA ALA A 127 -5.87 -10.28 -17.91
C ALA A 127 -5.54 -11.76 -18.06
N THR A 128 -4.98 -12.17 -19.20
CA THR A 128 -4.48 -13.54 -19.42
C THR A 128 -3.23 -13.86 -18.60
N GLN A 129 -2.54 -12.83 -18.10
CA GLN A 129 -1.30 -12.89 -17.32
C GLN A 129 -1.54 -12.50 -15.85
N SER A 130 -2.67 -12.92 -15.27
CA SER A 130 -3.02 -12.71 -13.86
C SER A 130 -2.17 -13.51 -12.84
N LEU A 131 -1.09 -14.14 -13.29
CA LEU A 131 -0.13 -14.84 -12.42
C LEU A 131 1.27 -14.49 -12.91
N MET A 132 2.17 -14.15 -11.99
CA MET A 132 3.54 -13.77 -12.35
C MET A 132 4.24 -14.86 -13.18
N SER A 133 3.95 -16.14 -12.90
CA SER A 133 4.48 -17.30 -13.65
C SER A 133 4.04 -17.40 -15.11
N ARG A 134 3.04 -16.62 -15.52
CA ARG A 134 2.56 -16.50 -16.91
C ARG A 134 3.19 -15.33 -17.66
N ILE A 135 4.00 -14.50 -16.99
CA ILE A 135 4.78 -13.46 -17.66
C ILE A 135 5.83 -14.12 -18.56
N PRO A 136 6.01 -13.67 -19.82
CA PRO A 136 6.98 -14.26 -20.72
C PRO A 136 8.39 -14.15 -20.15
N ASN A 137 9.18 -15.21 -20.30
CA ASN A 137 10.56 -15.31 -19.79
C ASN A 137 10.67 -15.16 -18.27
N TYR A 138 9.59 -15.40 -17.53
CA TYR A 138 9.60 -15.40 -16.08
C TYR A 138 10.61 -16.42 -15.52
N THR A 139 11.45 -15.96 -14.61
CA THR A 139 12.46 -16.74 -13.88
C THR A 139 12.21 -16.64 -12.38
N LYS A 140 12.54 -17.72 -11.66
CA LYS A 140 12.46 -17.78 -10.20
C LYS A 140 13.75 -17.23 -9.61
N SER A 141 13.84 -15.91 -9.51
CA SER A 141 15.03 -15.20 -9.06
C SER A 141 14.64 -13.92 -8.34
N SER A 142 15.61 -13.21 -7.77
CA SER A 142 15.41 -11.86 -7.26
C SER A 142 15.53 -10.80 -8.35
N TYR A 143 15.62 -11.15 -9.63
CA TYR A 143 15.64 -10.16 -10.71
C TYR A 143 14.35 -9.34 -10.75
N ALA A 144 14.51 -8.03 -10.87
CA ALA A 144 13.45 -7.06 -11.15
C ALA A 144 14.02 -5.91 -12.00
N ASP A 145 13.21 -5.39 -12.93
CA ASP A 145 13.61 -4.41 -13.95
C ASP A 145 12.92 -3.05 -13.80
N ASN A 146 12.00 -2.92 -12.84
CA ASN A 146 11.12 -1.76 -12.64
C ASN A 146 10.17 -1.48 -13.83
N ILE A 147 10.01 -2.45 -14.74
CA ILE A 147 9.16 -2.37 -15.92
C ILE A 147 8.09 -3.46 -15.84
N SER A 148 8.51 -4.71 -15.90
CA SER A 148 7.64 -5.88 -15.76
C SER A 148 7.45 -6.29 -14.30
N THR A 149 8.50 -6.12 -13.50
CA THR A 149 8.53 -6.56 -12.10
C THR A 149 9.26 -5.54 -11.23
N PHE A 150 8.81 -5.45 -9.98
CA PHE A 150 9.34 -4.55 -8.97
C PHE A 150 9.80 -5.35 -7.76
N HIS A 151 10.85 -4.90 -7.10
CA HIS A 151 11.06 -5.26 -5.71
C HIS A 151 10.05 -4.53 -4.84
N GLY A 152 9.61 -5.18 -3.77
CA GLY A 152 8.83 -4.51 -2.75
C GLY A 152 8.74 -5.27 -1.45
N ARG A 153 8.00 -4.70 -0.51
CA ARG A 153 7.73 -5.29 0.79
C ARG A 153 6.28 -5.12 1.18
N GLU A 154 5.74 -6.18 1.75
CA GLU A 154 4.63 -6.05 2.68
C GLU A 154 5.19 -5.60 4.03
N ILE A 155 4.68 -4.49 4.57
CA ILE A 155 5.06 -3.96 5.89
C ILE A 155 3.79 -3.83 6.75
N ARG A 156 3.83 -4.40 7.96
CA ARG A 156 2.72 -4.41 8.90
C ARG A 156 3.04 -3.63 10.17
N ARG A 157 1.99 -3.27 10.92
CA ARG A 157 2.03 -2.48 12.17
C ARG A 157 2.58 -1.06 11.99
N VAL A 158 2.30 -0.46 10.83
CA VAL A 158 2.61 0.94 10.55
C VAL A 158 1.51 1.82 11.16
N PRO A 159 1.77 2.61 12.22
CA PRO A 159 0.70 3.26 12.99
C PRO A 159 -0.23 4.19 12.20
N ASN A 160 0.31 4.83 11.17
CA ASN A 160 -0.39 5.86 10.40
C ASN A 160 -0.65 5.45 8.95
N ALA A 161 -0.60 4.15 8.63
CA ALA A 161 -0.91 3.72 7.27
C ALA A 161 -2.39 3.94 6.94
N ASN A 162 -2.66 4.46 5.75
CA ASN A 162 -3.99 4.58 5.19
C ASN A 162 -4.65 3.19 5.09
N GLY A 163 -5.99 3.16 5.13
CA GLY A 163 -6.76 1.90 5.11
C GLY A 163 -7.03 1.30 6.49
N GLY A 164 -6.40 1.83 7.55
CA GLY A 164 -6.78 1.57 8.95
C GLY A 164 -6.31 0.23 9.52
N MET A 165 -5.55 -0.56 8.77
CA MET A 165 -5.03 -1.87 9.20
C MET A 165 -3.54 -1.84 9.57
N GLY A 166 -2.88 -0.69 9.39
CA GLY A 166 -1.46 -0.54 9.62
C GLY A 166 -0.60 -1.30 8.62
N PHE A 167 -1.07 -1.43 7.39
CA PHE A 167 -0.44 -2.20 6.32
C PHE A 167 0.03 -1.29 5.18
N VAL A 168 1.25 -1.52 4.72
CA VAL A 168 1.88 -0.79 3.60
C VAL A 168 2.46 -1.80 2.61
N LEU A 169 2.25 -1.53 1.33
CA LEU A 169 3.01 -2.14 0.23
C LEU A 169 4.05 -1.13 -0.22
N GLN A 170 5.31 -1.38 0.15
CA GLN A 170 6.42 -0.59 -0.31
C GLN A 170 6.92 -1.16 -1.64
N LEU A 171 6.99 -0.37 -2.72
CA LEU A 171 7.75 -0.75 -3.92
C LEU A 171 9.08 0.01 -3.93
N SER A 172 10.14 -0.66 -4.38
CA SER A 172 11.50 -0.15 -4.36
C SER A 172 12.24 -0.36 -5.67
N TYR A 173 13.26 0.45 -5.90
CA TYR A 173 14.04 0.40 -7.13
C TYR A 173 15.04 -0.78 -7.10
N SER A 174 15.08 -1.54 -8.19
CA SER A 174 16.12 -2.52 -8.50
C SER A 174 17.01 -2.01 -9.63
N ASP A 175 18.30 -2.31 -9.62
CA ASP A 175 19.16 -2.03 -10.79
C ASP A 175 19.42 -3.32 -11.58
N PRO A 176 18.71 -3.54 -12.71
CA PRO A 176 18.88 -4.76 -13.50
C PRO A 176 20.30 -4.90 -14.08
N SER A 177 21.08 -3.82 -14.19
CA SER A 177 22.47 -3.89 -14.68
C SER A 177 23.45 -4.51 -13.67
N THR A 178 23.01 -4.69 -12.42
CA THR A 178 23.84 -5.29 -11.37
C THR A 178 23.77 -6.81 -11.31
N TYR A 179 22.82 -7.42 -12.04
CA TYR A 179 22.65 -8.86 -12.13
C TYR A 179 23.53 -9.42 -13.24
N SER A 180 24.06 -10.63 -13.06
CA SER A 180 24.75 -11.32 -14.15
C SER A 180 23.78 -11.79 -15.24
N ASP A 181 22.61 -12.27 -14.84
CA ASP A 181 21.47 -12.59 -15.73
C ASP A 181 20.13 -12.60 -14.99
N THR A 182 19.02 -12.73 -15.73
CA THR A 182 17.65 -12.67 -15.16
C THR A 182 17.29 -13.86 -14.27
N SER A 183 18.05 -14.95 -14.30
CA SER A 183 17.83 -16.17 -13.51
C SER A 183 18.62 -16.22 -12.20
N THR A 184 19.40 -15.18 -11.90
CA THR A 184 20.33 -15.15 -10.76
C THR A 184 19.84 -14.28 -9.61
N ASN A 185 20.42 -14.53 -8.44
CA ASN A 185 20.16 -13.80 -7.19
C ASN A 185 21.38 -12.97 -6.76
N ASP A 186 22.12 -12.41 -7.71
CA ASP A 186 23.41 -11.75 -7.48
C ASP A 186 23.38 -10.23 -7.68
N GLY A 187 22.18 -9.66 -7.88
CA GLY A 187 21.97 -8.22 -7.92
C GLY A 187 22.48 -7.52 -6.65
N LYS A 188 22.68 -6.21 -6.76
CA LYS A 188 23.18 -5.39 -5.65
C LYS A 188 22.07 -4.58 -5.01
N ALA A 189 22.11 -4.45 -3.69
CA ALA A 189 21.28 -3.48 -2.98
C ALA A 189 21.71 -2.05 -3.35
N VAL A 190 20.96 -1.43 -4.26
CA VAL A 190 21.24 -0.09 -4.79
C VAL A 190 20.31 0.99 -4.24
N ASP A 191 19.18 0.59 -3.67
CA ASP A 191 18.19 1.48 -3.08
C ASP A 191 18.31 1.38 -1.55
N PRO A 192 18.69 2.45 -0.83
CA PRO A 192 18.82 2.43 0.62
C PRO A 192 17.53 2.04 1.37
N GLU A 193 16.37 2.24 0.73
CA GLU A 193 15.08 1.84 1.27
C GLU A 193 14.54 0.57 0.61
N GLY A 194 15.21 0.04 -0.41
CA GLY A 194 14.83 -1.16 -1.16
C GLY A 194 15.44 -2.42 -0.58
N TRP A 195 15.39 -3.52 -1.34
CA TRP A 195 15.86 -4.82 -0.86
C TRP A 195 17.33 -4.80 -0.43
N SER A 196 17.61 -5.40 0.72
CA SER A 196 18.97 -5.60 1.21
C SER A 196 19.70 -6.69 0.42
N ASN A 197 21.03 -6.75 0.53
CA ASN A 197 21.81 -7.82 -0.08
C ASN A 197 21.38 -9.21 0.46
N GLN A 198 20.96 -9.27 1.72
CA GLN A 198 20.45 -10.46 2.36
C GLN A 198 19.09 -10.86 1.76
N GLU A 199 18.19 -9.91 1.50
CA GLU A 199 16.91 -10.18 0.81
C GLU A 199 17.14 -10.69 -0.61
N ILE A 200 18.04 -10.06 -1.38
CA ILE A 200 18.35 -10.43 -2.76
C ILE A 200 18.97 -11.83 -2.83
N SER A 201 20.01 -12.10 -2.04
CA SER A 201 20.79 -13.34 -2.11
C SER A 201 20.04 -14.58 -1.60
N THR A 202 19.10 -14.40 -0.67
CA THR A 202 18.32 -15.49 -0.08
C THR A 202 16.96 -15.70 -0.73
N TYR A 203 16.61 -14.88 -1.74
CA TYR A 203 15.31 -14.95 -2.38
C TYR A 203 15.12 -16.26 -3.14
N ASP A 204 14.13 -17.06 -2.75
CA ASP A 204 13.85 -18.36 -3.39
C ASP A 204 12.57 -18.36 -4.25
N GLY A 205 11.97 -17.17 -4.44
CA GLY A 205 10.79 -16.94 -5.28
C GLY A 205 9.53 -17.65 -4.79
N TRP A 206 9.29 -18.86 -5.31
CA TRP A 206 8.01 -19.58 -5.25
C TRP A 206 7.61 -20.12 -3.89
N ARG A 207 8.52 -20.13 -2.90
CA ARG A 207 8.13 -20.66 -1.61
C ARG A 207 7.18 -19.70 -0.93
N GLY A 208 6.14 -20.26 -0.30
CA GLY A 208 5.21 -19.47 0.48
C GLY A 208 5.91 -18.69 1.58
N ASP A 209 5.23 -17.68 2.10
CA ASP A 209 5.77 -16.72 3.08
C ASP A 209 6.46 -17.36 4.28
N THR A 210 6.07 -18.59 4.66
CA THR A 210 6.66 -19.36 5.76
C THR A 210 8.15 -19.68 5.57
N PHE A 211 8.66 -19.62 4.34
CA PHE A 211 10.06 -19.87 4.02
C PHE A 211 10.89 -18.59 3.94
N ARG A 212 10.23 -17.43 3.90
CA ARG A 212 10.88 -16.13 3.85
C ARG A 212 11.06 -15.59 5.26
N LYS A 213 12.15 -14.86 5.48
CA LYS A 213 12.45 -14.26 6.77
C LYS A 213 11.68 -12.96 6.93
N TRP A 214 10.69 -12.95 7.82
CA TRP A 214 10.11 -11.71 8.32
C TRP A 214 11.19 -10.92 9.06
N ARG A 215 11.33 -9.63 8.73
CA ARG A 215 12.33 -8.74 9.32
C ARG A 215 11.62 -7.69 10.15
N ASN A 216 12.10 -7.47 11.37
CA ASN A 216 11.63 -6.38 12.21
C ASN A 216 12.41 -5.09 11.91
N ALA A 217 11.98 -3.98 12.50
CA ALA A 217 12.61 -2.68 12.32
C ALA A 217 14.11 -2.66 12.62
N GLN A 218 14.55 -3.36 13.68
CA GLN A 218 15.97 -3.44 14.02
C GLN A 218 16.77 -4.14 12.93
N LEU A 219 16.30 -5.30 12.45
CA LEU A 219 17.00 -6.05 11.42
C LEU A 219 17.06 -5.28 10.09
N TYR A 220 16.01 -4.55 9.72
CA TYR A 220 16.07 -3.66 8.55
C TYR A 220 17.12 -2.56 8.69
N THR A 221 17.23 -1.98 9.89
CA THR A 221 18.26 -0.98 10.19
C THR A 221 19.66 -1.59 10.08
N ASP A 222 19.86 -2.78 10.66
CA ASP A 222 21.14 -3.51 10.61
C ASP A 222 21.53 -3.93 9.18
N GLU A 223 20.54 -4.17 8.31
CA GLU A 223 20.73 -4.51 6.90
C GLU A 223 20.87 -3.27 5.99
N GLY A 224 20.85 -2.06 6.54
CA GLY A 224 21.18 -0.81 5.84
C GLY A 224 20.02 0.15 5.57
N PHE A 225 18.77 -0.20 5.94
CA PHE A 225 17.64 0.72 5.84
C PHE A 225 17.51 1.56 7.12
N GLU A 226 18.45 2.49 7.30
CA GLU A 226 18.64 3.26 8.54
C GLU A 226 17.38 4.00 9.02
N SER A 227 16.57 4.51 8.08
CA SER A 227 15.38 5.29 8.39
C SER A 227 14.11 4.45 8.58
N PHE A 228 14.18 3.11 8.54
CA PHE A 228 13.01 2.23 8.62
C PHE A 228 12.15 2.52 9.85
N THR A 229 12.78 2.59 11.04
CA THR A 229 12.07 2.84 12.31
C THR A 229 11.39 4.20 12.31
N ALA A 230 12.02 5.23 11.75
CA ALA A 230 11.46 6.57 11.67
C ALA A 230 10.28 6.63 10.69
N LYS A 231 10.36 5.88 9.57
CA LYS A 231 9.36 5.86 8.50
C LYS A 231 8.14 5.02 8.85
N PHE A 232 8.33 3.82 9.39
CA PHE A 232 7.27 2.83 9.59
C PHE A 232 6.94 2.54 11.05
N GLY A 233 7.82 2.92 11.99
CA GLY A 233 7.66 2.68 13.42
C GLY A 233 8.46 1.48 13.92
N LYS A 234 8.77 1.50 15.22
CA LYS A 234 9.62 0.48 15.89
C LYS A 234 9.03 -0.93 15.93
N GLU A 235 7.70 -1.04 15.92
CA GLU A 235 6.99 -2.33 15.96
C GLU A 235 6.71 -2.86 14.56
N ALA A 236 7.05 -2.09 13.52
CA ALA A 236 6.83 -2.49 12.15
C ALA A 236 7.78 -3.64 11.77
N TYR A 237 7.24 -4.51 10.92
CA TYR A 237 7.97 -5.65 10.39
C TYR A 237 7.48 -5.92 8.97
N GLY A 238 8.32 -6.55 8.16
CA GLY A 238 8.01 -6.75 6.76
C GLY A 238 8.55 -8.03 6.17
N LEU A 239 8.03 -8.32 4.98
CA LEU A 239 8.38 -9.44 4.14
C LEU A 239 8.62 -8.94 2.72
N ASN A 240 9.66 -9.42 2.06
CA ASN A 240 10.00 -9.01 0.71
C ASN A 240 9.30 -9.89 -0.34
N HIS A 241 8.71 -9.25 -1.36
CA HIS A 241 8.05 -9.90 -2.49
C HIS A 241 8.44 -9.21 -3.79
N ARG A 242 8.51 -9.97 -4.89
CA ARG A 242 8.41 -9.35 -6.21
C ARG A 242 6.96 -8.99 -6.48
N PHE A 243 6.76 -7.83 -7.08
CA PHE A 243 5.46 -7.33 -7.49
C PHE A 243 5.40 -7.14 -9.00
N TYR A 244 4.20 -7.21 -9.56
CA TYR A 244 3.92 -6.90 -10.95
C TYR A 244 2.53 -6.27 -11.06
N LEU A 245 2.26 -5.65 -12.21
CA LEU A 245 0.97 -5.03 -12.50
C LEU A 245 0.26 -5.81 -13.60
N HIS A 246 -1.03 -6.04 -13.45
CA HIS A 246 -1.85 -6.56 -14.52
C HIS A 246 -3.25 -5.93 -14.54
N LEU A 247 -3.96 -6.14 -15.65
CA LEU A 247 -5.36 -5.79 -15.79
C LEU A 247 -6.23 -7.01 -15.50
N ASP A 248 -7.48 -6.80 -15.09
CA ASP A 248 -8.52 -7.83 -15.15
C ASP A 248 -9.43 -7.64 -16.37
N ASN A 249 -10.43 -8.53 -16.51
CA ASN A 249 -11.39 -8.46 -17.62
C ASN A 249 -12.29 -7.21 -17.58
N ALA A 250 -12.30 -6.47 -16.46
CA ALA A 250 -13.01 -5.20 -16.30
C ALA A 250 -12.05 -3.99 -16.43
N ASN A 251 -10.83 -4.21 -16.92
CA ASN A 251 -9.79 -3.20 -17.12
C ASN A 251 -9.32 -2.51 -15.82
N ARG A 252 -9.58 -3.12 -14.65
CA ARG A 252 -9.02 -2.63 -13.38
C ARG A 252 -7.56 -3.05 -13.30
N MET A 253 -6.72 -2.13 -12.82
CA MET A 253 -5.32 -2.44 -12.53
C MET A 253 -5.23 -3.15 -11.19
N TRP A 254 -4.43 -4.19 -11.15
CA TRP A 254 -4.08 -4.97 -9.98
C TRP A 254 -2.58 -4.86 -9.75
N LEU A 255 -2.21 -4.60 -8.50
CA LEU A 255 -0.86 -4.84 -8.00
C LEU A 255 -0.87 -6.23 -7.38
N SER A 256 0.05 -7.08 -7.79
CA SER A 256 0.07 -8.48 -7.41
C SER A 256 1.45 -8.88 -6.93
N ALA A 257 1.51 -9.56 -5.79
CA ALA A 257 2.72 -10.21 -5.30
C ALA A 257 2.92 -11.56 -6.01
N GLU A 258 4.16 -12.04 -6.04
CA GLU A 258 4.54 -13.31 -6.68
C GLU A 258 3.80 -14.54 -6.14
N ASP A 259 3.36 -14.51 -4.87
CA ASP A 259 2.60 -15.58 -4.21
C ASP A 259 1.10 -15.60 -4.56
N GLY A 260 0.64 -14.66 -5.40
CA GLY A 260 -0.74 -14.57 -5.86
C GLY A 260 -1.66 -13.75 -4.95
N CYS A 261 -1.16 -13.17 -3.87
CA CYS A 261 -1.89 -12.13 -3.15
C CYS A 261 -1.85 -10.84 -3.96
N GLU A 262 -3.03 -10.27 -4.20
CA GLU A 262 -3.19 -9.12 -5.10
C GLU A 262 -4.36 -8.26 -4.69
N GLY A 263 -4.33 -7.01 -5.13
CA GLY A 263 -5.41 -6.06 -4.89
C GLY A 263 -5.49 -5.00 -5.98
N THR A 264 -6.64 -4.34 -6.05
CA THR A 264 -6.89 -3.19 -6.92
C THR A 264 -7.01 -1.92 -6.07
N PRO A 265 -6.65 -0.73 -6.59
CA PRO A 265 -6.86 0.52 -5.88
C PRO A 265 -8.32 0.67 -5.45
N LYS A 266 -8.52 1.02 -4.18
CA LYS A 266 -9.85 1.17 -3.60
C LYS A 266 -9.81 2.30 -2.59
N MET A 267 -10.76 3.22 -2.67
CA MET A 267 -10.93 4.23 -1.64
C MET A 267 -11.20 3.54 -0.30
N SER A 268 -10.35 3.81 0.69
CA SER A 268 -10.65 3.43 2.06
C SER A 268 -11.96 4.12 2.44
N GLY A 269 -13.01 3.34 2.68
CA GLY A 269 -14.32 3.90 2.93
C GLY A 269 -14.28 4.80 4.16
N ASN A 270 -14.36 6.12 3.97
CA ASN A 270 -14.64 7.03 5.07
C ASN A 270 -15.97 6.58 5.67
N LEU A 271 -15.95 6.15 6.93
CA LEU A 271 -17.13 5.77 7.71
C LEU A 271 -18.20 6.89 7.71
N PHE A 272 -17.79 8.14 7.45
CA PHE A 272 -18.67 9.29 7.26
C PHE A 272 -19.48 9.29 5.95
N GLY A 273 -19.02 8.66 4.87
CA GLY A 273 -19.77 8.57 3.61
C GLY A 273 -21.00 7.66 3.72
N LYS A 274 -20.91 6.61 4.55
CA LYS A 274 -22.05 5.71 4.82
C LYS A 274 -23.11 6.34 5.73
N ILE A 275 -22.71 7.20 6.66
CA ILE A 275 -23.66 7.93 7.52
C ILE A 275 -24.39 9.02 6.71
N GLY A 276 -23.71 9.69 5.79
CA GLY A 276 -24.34 10.66 4.88
C GLY A 276 -25.39 10.03 3.95
N GLN A 277 -25.11 8.84 3.39
CA GLN A 277 -26.10 8.09 2.59
C GLN A 277 -27.26 7.52 3.43
N MET A 278 -27.06 7.20 4.71
CA MET A 278 -28.15 6.74 5.58
C MET A 278 -29.02 7.89 6.12
N LEU A 279 -28.49 9.11 6.26
CA LEU A 279 -29.24 10.26 6.78
C LEU A 279 -29.94 11.08 5.68
N PHE A 280 -29.49 10.97 4.42
CA PHE A 280 -30.07 11.73 3.29
C PHE A 280 -30.36 10.87 2.05
N GLY A 281 -30.52 9.56 2.22
CA GLY A 281 -31.02 8.68 1.17
C GLY A 281 -32.48 8.97 0.83
N LYS A 282 -32.75 9.15 -0.46
CA LYS A 282 -34.07 9.32 -1.11
C LYS A 282 -35.15 8.38 -0.60
#